data_AF-A0A951Q4D4-F1
#
_entry.id   AF-A0A951Q4D4-F1
#
_cell.length_a   1.000
_cell.length_b   1.000
_cell.length_c   1.000
_cell.angle_alpha   90.00
_cell.angle_beta   90.00
_cell.angle_gamma   90.00
#
_symmetry.space_group_name_H-M   'P 1'
#
loop_
_entity.id
_entity.type
_entity.pdbx_description
1 polymer ?
#
loop_
_entity_poly.entity_id
_entity_poly.type
_entity_poly.pdbx_seq_one_letter_code
_entity_poly.pdbx_strand_id
1 'polypeptide(L)'
;MQDINDVESFNLQIELMVDTLKLQNKAILKSVEELLAALIGFEYTSDILMAAVLQLSETDADACRWTLRNLHDIQHLDVIEELTKFAVKKLISRGFIFGQDFSMTPNSRIILNRNAMDVLIAGTSIADSLLLEEISQVVEYCFS
;
A
#
# COMPACT_ATOMS: atom_id res chain seq x y z
N MET A 1 9.48 11.41 29.02
CA MET A 1 8.44 10.38 29.25
C MET A 1 7.23 10.81 28.45
N GLN A 2 7.27 10.59 27.14
CA GLN A 2 6.33 11.12 26.15
C GLN A 2 5.88 10.01 25.18
N ASP A 3 6.27 8.75 25.43
CA ASP A 3 6.18 7.64 24.46
C ASP A 3 4.84 6.88 24.44
N ILE A 4 4.15 6.73 25.58
CA ILE A 4 2.99 5.81 25.65
C ILE A 4 1.72 6.43 25.05
N ASN A 5 1.49 7.73 25.31
CA ASN A 5 0.33 8.45 24.77
C ASN A 5 0.37 8.60 23.25
N ASP A 6 1.57 8.75 22.67
CA ASP A 6 1.73 8.95 21.23
C ASP A 6 1.48 7.63 20.46
N VAL A 7 1.93 6.50 21.01
CA VAL A 7 1.67 5.16 20.45
C VAL A 7 0.19 4.77 20.53
N GLU A 8 -0.48 5.02 21.67
CA GLU A 8 -1.92 4.75 21.80
C GLU A 8 -2.75 5.62 20.84
N SER A 9 -2.41 6.90 20.72
CA SER A 9 -3.05 7.82 19.77
C SER A 9 -2.88 7.35 18.31
N PHE A 10 -1.67 6.91 17.95
CA PHE A 10 -1.39 6.38 16.62
C PHE A 10 -2.19 5.11 16.31
N ASN A 11 -2.21 4.14 17.24
CA ASN A 11 -2.97 2.91 17.06
C ASN A 11 -4.48 3.18 16.91
N LEU A 12 -5.02 4.13 17.68
CA LEU A 12 -6.43 4.51 17.57
C LEU A 12 -6.75 5.17 16.22
N GLN A 13 -5.81 5.94 15.67
CA GLN A 13 -5.96 6.51 14.33
C GLN A 13 -5.88 5.44 13.23
N ILE A 14 -5.02 4.43 13.39
CA ILE A 14 -4.99 3.26 12.49
C ILE A 14 -6.32 2.50 12.56
N GLU A 15 -6.83 2.20 13.75
CA GLU A 15 -8.11 1.50 13.92
C GLU A 15 -9.26 2.28 13.26
N LEU A 16 -9.33 3.59 13.48
CA LEU A 16 -10.30 4.46 12.83
C LEU A 16 -10.19 4.39 11.29
N MET A 17 -8.97 4.44 10.76
CA MET A 17 -8.75 4.38 9.32
C MET A 17 -9.12 3.00 8.75
N VAL A 18 -8.75 1.91 9.42
CA VAL A 18 -9.11 0.53 9.04
C VAL A 18 -10.64 0.37 8.99
N ASP A 19 -11.34 0.83 10.02
CA ASP A 19 -12.79 0.76 10.07
C ASP A 19 -13.43 1.63 8.97
N THR A 20 -12.87 2.81 8.72
CA THR A 20 -13.30 3.69 7.63
C THR A 20 -13.16 3.02 6.27
N LEU A 21 -12.03 2.36 6.00
CA LEU A 21 -11.76 1.67 4.75
C LEU A 21 -12.68 0.46 4.55
N LYS A 22 -13.02 -0.27 5.63
CA LYS A 22 -13.98 -1.38 5.60
C LYS A 22 -15.40 -0.95 5.21
N LEU A 23 -15.77 0.31 5.43
CA LEU A 23 -17.04 0.85 4.94
C LEU A 23 -17.10 0.97 3.42
N GLN A 24 -15.96 0.90 2.72
CA GLN A 24 -15.87 0.98 1.26
C GLN A 24 -16.63 2.19 0.68
N ASN A 25 -16.57 3.32 1.39
CA ASN A 25 -17.29 4.54 1.04
C ASN A 25 -16.31 5.69 0.83
N LYS A 26 -16.17 6.12 -0.43
CA LYS A 26 -15.23 7.18 -0.83
C LYS A 26 -15.48 8.51 -0.13
N ALA A 27 -16.75 8.86 0.10
CA ALA A 27 -17.10 10.14 0.73
C ALA A 27 -16.66 10.17 2.19
N ILE A 28 -16.89 9.07 2.93
CA ILE A 28 -16.45 8.94 4.32
C ILE A 28 -14.92 8.93 4.39
N LEU A 29 -14.27 8.14 3.55
CA LEU A 29 -12.81 8.07 3.49
C LEU A 29 -12.18 9.43 3.24
N LYS A 30 -12.69 10.19 2.27
CA LYS A 30 -12.23 11.56 2.00
C LYS A 30 -12.43 12.48 3.21
N SER A 31 -13.58 12.45 3.87
CA SER A 31 -13.83 13.29 5.05
C SER A 31 -12.93 12.94 6.22
N VAL A 32 -12.64 11.65 6.44
CA VAL A 32 -11.73 11.21 7.52
C VAL A 32 -10.29 11.59 7.20
N GLU A 33 -9.86 11.44 5.95
CA GLU A 33 -8.54 11.86 5.49
C GLU A 33 -8.33 13.37 5.63
N GLU A 34 -9.28 14.20 5.16
CA GLU A 34 -9.23 15.66 5.32
C GLU A 34 -9.19 16.07 6.80
N LEU A 35 -9.95 15.39 7.65
CA LEU A 35 -9.96 15.64 9.09
C LEU A 35 -8.60 15.30 9.73
N LEU A 36 -8.04 14.13 9.43
CA LEU A 36 -6.74 13.72 9.95
C LEU A 36 -5.64 14.65 9.43
N ALA A 37 -5.62 14.95 8.13
CA ALA A 37 -4.65 15.87 7.55
C ALA A 37 -4.69 17.25 8.23
N ALA A 38 -5.89 17.76 8.57
CA ALA A 38 -6.04 19.02 9.30
C ALA A 38 -5.57 18.96 10.77
N LEU A 39 -5.68 17.80 11.42
CA LEU A 39 -5.34 17.62 12.84
C LEU A 39 -3.86 17.30 13.06
N ILE A 40 -3.29 16.44 12.24
CA ILE A 40 -1.96 15.81 12.44
C ILE A 40 -1.01 16.01 11.26
N GLY A 41 -1.47 16.62 10.17
CA GLY A 41 -0.68 16.87 8.97
C GLY A 41 -0.74 15.74 7.94
N PHE A 42 -0.45 16.10 6.69
CA PHE A 42 -0.52 15.19 5.55
C PHE A 42 0.47 14.02 5.64
N GLU A 43 1.70 14.28 6.06
CA GLU A 43 2.74 13.23 6.17
C GLU A 43 2.31 12.13 7.15
N TYR A 44 1.86 12.50 8.34
CA TYR A 44 1.43 11.53 9.36
C TYR A 44 0.13 10.81 8.95
N THR A 45 -0.77 11.50 8.24
CA THR A 45 -1.98 10.88 7.67
C THR A 45 -1.62 9.83 6.60
N SER A 46 -0.56 10.06 5.83
CA SER A 46 0.00 9.08 4.88
C SER A 46 0.44 7.81 5.59
N ASP A 47 1.18 7.96 6.68
CA ASP A 47 1.71 6.83 7.46
C ASP A 47 0.58 6.00 8.07
N ILE A 48 -0.46 6.66 8.58
CA ILE A 48 -1.67 5.98 9.10
C ILE A 48 -2.39 5.22 7.99
N LEU A 49 -2.58 5.84 6.82
CA LEU A 49 -3.26 5.21 5.70
C LEU A 49 -2.45 4.01 5.17
N MET A 50 -1.12 4.14 5.10
CA MET A 50 -0.21 3.04 4.76
C MET A 50 -0.34 1.87 5.75
N ALA A 51 -0.26 2.16 7.06
CA ALA A 51 -0.38 1.15 8.10
C ALA A 51 -1.74 0.45 8.06
N ALA A 52 -2.83 1.21 7.84
CA ALA A 52 -4.17 0.66 7.69
C ALA A 52 -4.29 -0.26 6.47
N VAL A 53 -3.71 0.11 5.32
CA VAL A 53 -3.70 -0.75 4.11
C VAL A 53 -2.93 -2.05 4.36
N LEU A 54 -1.77 -1.97 5.02
CA LEU A 54 -0.99 -3.16 5.40
C LEU A 54 -1.80 -4.07 6.35
N GLN A 55 -2.45 -3.50 7.36
CA GLN A 55 -3.30 -4.26 8.27
C GLN A 55 -4.51 -4.90 7.56
N LEU A 56 -5.14 -4.19 6.62
CA LEU A 56 -6.21 -4.77 5.80
C LEU A 56 -5.70 -5.93 4.93
N SER A 57 -4.48 -5.83 4.38
CA SER A 57 -3.92 -6.93 3.58
C SER A 57 -3.81 -8.24 4.38
N GLU A 58 -3.64 -8.15 5.70
CA GLU A 58 -3.56 -9.29 6.61
C GLU A 58 -4.93 -9.74 7.14
N THR A 59 -5.90 -8.83 7.26
CA THR A 59 -7.15 -9.07 8.02
C THR A 59 -8.42 -9.06 7.17
N ASP A 60 -8.44 -8.37 6.03
CA ASP A 60 -9.61 -8.19 5.18
C ASP A 60 -9.19 -7.91 3.72
N ALA A 61 -9.01 -8.98 2.96
CA ALA A 61 -8.52 -8.91 1.58
C ALA A 61 -9.47 -8.15 0.63
N ASP A 62 -10.79 -8.22 0.86
CA ASP A 62 -11.77 -7.55 0.00
C ASP A 62 -11.76 -6.05 0.24
N ALA A 63 -11.71 -5.59 1.49
CA ALA A 63 -11.54 -4.18 1.83
C ALA A 63 -10.18 -3.65 1.35
N CYS A 64 -9.11 -4.44 1.44
CA CYS A 64 -7.79 -4.07 0.92
C CYS A 64 -7.83 -3.86 -0.60
N ARG A 65 -8.38 -4.80 -1.37
CA ARG A 65 -8.54 -4.66 -2.84
C ARG A 65 -9.39 -3.46 -3.20
N TRP A 66 -10.51 -3.26 -2.51
CA TRP A 66 -11.35 -2.08 -2.73
C TRP A 66 -10.55 -0.81 -2.50
N THR A 67 -9.79 -0.74 -1.40
CA THR A 67 -8.96 0.42 -1.07
C THR A 67 -7.96 0.73 -2.18
N LEU A 68 -7.12 -0.23 -2.56
CA LEU A 68 -6.06 -0.04 -3.56
C LEU A 68 -6.60 0.42 -4.92
N ARG A 69 -7.80 -0.02 -5.29
CA ARG A 69 -8.45 0.38 -6.56
C ARG A 69 -9.08 1.77 -6.53
N ASN A 70 -9.33 2.32 -5.34
CA ASN A 70 -10.05 3.57 -5.15
C ASN A 70 -9.22 4.69 -4.51
N LEU A 71 -7.99 4.40 -4.07
CA LEU A 71 -7.06 5.39 -3.50
C LEU A 71 -6.64 6.48 -4.49
N HIS A 72 -6.63 6.20 -5.80
CA HIS A 72 -6.26 7.20 -6.83
C HIS A 72 -7.13 8.47 -6.82
N ASP A 73 -8.33 8.40 -6.23
CA ASP A 73 -9.25 9.54 -6.15
C ASP A 73 -8.97 10.45 -4.93
N ILE A 74 -8.06 10.07 -4.05
CA ILE A 74 -7.70 10.82 -2.84
C ILE A 74 -6.48 11.68 -3.15
N GLN A 75 -6.73 12.97 -3.35
CA GLN A 75 -5.79 13.94 -3.93
C GLN A 75 -4.53 14.22 -3.09
N HIS A 76 -4.45 13.72 -1.88
CA HIS A 76 -3.47 14.18 -0.89
C HIS A 76 -2.40 13.16 -0.54
N LEU A 77 -2.54 11.91 -1.01
CA LEU A 77 -1.66 10.82 -0.60
C LEU A 77 -1.36 9.92 -1.80
N ASP A 78 -0.13 10.00 -2.32
CA ASP A 78 0.41 9.04 -3.28
C ASP A 78 0.74 7.70 -2.59
N VAL A 79 -0.23 7.13 -1.88
CA VAL A 79 -0.10 5.85 -1.15
C VAL A 79 0.35 4.74 -2.10
N ILE A 80 -0.12 4.76 -3.34
CA ILE A 80 0.32 3.82 -4.38
C ILE A 80 1.80 4.00 -4.70
N GLU A 81 2.31 5.23 -4.73
CA GLU A 81 3.74 5.48 -4.92
C GLU A 81 4.56 4.99 -3.72
N GLU A 82 4.11 5.26 -2.49
CA GLU A 82 4.81 4.80 -1.29
C GLU A 82 4.75 3.27 -1.13
N LEU A 83 3.62 2.64 -1.44
CA LEU A 83 3.48 1.18 -1.49
C LEU A 83 4.40 0.59 -2.54
N THR A 84 4.53 1.26 -3.68
CA THR A 84 5.42 0.86 -4.76
C THR A 84 6.87 1.00 -4.35
N LYS A 85 7.27 2.10 -3.71
CA LYS A 85 8.63 2.27 -3.15
C LYS A 85 8.92 1.18 -2.12
N PHE A 86 7.97 0.86 -1.26
CA PHE A 86 8.09 -0.22 -0.28
C PHE A 86 8.29 -1.58 -0.96
N ALA A 87 7.46 -1.90 -1.95
CA ALA A 87 7.56 -3.14 -2.71
C ALA A 87 8.88 -3.23 -3.49
N VAL A 88 9.35 -2.16 -4.13
CA VAL A 88 10.65 -2.10 -4.82
C VAL A 88 11.79 -2.37 -3.86
N LYS A 89 11.80 -1.77 -2.67
CA LYS A 89 12.82 -2.05 -1.63
C LYS A 89 12.84 -3.53 -1.25
N LYS A 90 11.66 -4.15 -1.15
CA LYS A 90 11.50 -5.57 -0.84
C LYS A 90 11.93 -6.50 -1.98
N LEU A 91 11.71 -6.10 -3.23
CA LEU A 91 12.23 -6.81 -4.41
C LEU A 91 13.76 -6.81 -4.42
N ILE A 92 14.37 -5.64 -4.23
CA ILE A 92 15.83 -5.49 -4.21
C ILE A 92 16.44 -6.31 -3.07
N SER A 93 15.85 -6.28 -1.86
CA SER A 93 16.36 -7.05 -0.72
C SER A 93 16.27 -8.57 -0.90
N ARG A 94 15.39 -9.03 -1.79
CA ARG A 94 15.27 -10.44 -2.19
C ARG A 94 16.17 -10.83 -3.38
N GLY A 95 16.97 -9.89 -3.90
CA GLY A 95 17.94 -10.13 -4.97
C GLY A 95 17.41 -9.92 -6.39
N PHE A 96 16.21 -9.36 -6.56
CA PHE A 96 15.69 -8.99 -7.88
C PHE A 96 16.37 -7.73 -8.42
N ILE A 97 16.61 -7.70 -9.73
CA ILE A 97 17.37 -6.65 -10.42
C ILE A 97 16.41 -5.73 -11.22
N PHE A 98 16.48 -4.43 -10.96
CA PHE A 98 15.73 -3.42 -11.73
C PHE A 98 16.21 -3.38 -13.19
N GLY A 99 15.28 -3.35 -14.13
CA GLY A 99 15.55 -3.41 -15.57
C GLY A 99 15.80 -4.81 -16.12
N GLN A 100 15.75 -5.85 -15.28
CA GLN A 100 15.87 -7.25 -15.69
C GLN A 100 14.69 -8.08 -15.19
N ASP A 101 14.46 -8.04 -13.87
CA ASP A 101 13.39 -8.78 -13.22
C ASP A 101 12.11 -7.96 -13.06
N PHE A 102 12.27 -6.65 -12.85
CA PHE A 102 11.17 -5.71 -12.71
C PHE A 102 11.52 -4.32 -13.24
N SER A 103 10.50 -3.54 -13.59
CA SER A 103 10.62 -2.11 -13.92
C SER A 103 9.43 -1.33 -13.34
N MET A 104 9.36 -0.04 -13.62
CA MET A 104 8.24 0.82 -13.16
C MET A 104 7.63 1.57 -14.34
N THR A 105 6.30 1.68 -14.32
CA THR A 105 5.57 2.57 -15.21
C THR A 105 5.61 4.03 -14.72
N PRO A 106 5.29 5.01 -15.58
CA PRO A 106 5.13 6.41 -15.17
C PRO A 106 4.02 6.66 -14.13
N ASN A 107 3.09 5.71 -13.94
CA ASN A 107 2.02 5.80 -12.94
C ASN A 107 2.30 4.97 -11.68
N SER A 108 3.58 4.78 -11.36
CA SER A 108 4.03 4.09 -10.14
C SER A 108 3.45 2.69 -9.98
N ARG A 109 3.34 1.93 -11.08
CA ARG A 109 3.05 0.49 -11.03
C ARG A 109 4.33 -0.29 -11.31
N ILE A 110 4.49 -1.41 -10.63
CA ILE A 110 5.64 -2.29 -10.85
C ILE A 110 5.31 -3.19 -12.05
N ILE A 111 6.18 -3.26 -13.04
CA ILE A 111 6.09 -4.27 -14.08
C ILE A 111 7.01 -5.42 -13.65
N LEU A 112 6.47 -6.62 -13.49
CA LEU A 112 7.23 -7.84 -13.17
C LEU A 112 7.26 -8.75 -14.39
N ASN A 113 8.41 -9.36 -14.67
CA ASN A 113 8.42 -10.51 -15.57
C ASN A 113 7.80 -11.72 -14.86
N ARG A 114 7.30 -12.70 -15.63
CA ARG A 114 6.55 -13.84 -15.08
C ARG A 114 7.37 -14.70 -14.11
N ASN A 115 8.65 -14.93 -14.41
CA ASN A 115 9.54 -15.69 -13.52
C ASN A 115 9.74 -14.97 -12.18
N ALA A 116 9.89 -13.65 -12.20
CA ALA A 116 10.02 -12.86 -11.00
C ALA A 116 8.75 -12.92 -10.16
N MET A 117 7.57 -12.82 -10.79
CA MET A 117 6.28 -12.97 -10.13
C MET A 117 6.10 -14.36 -9.49
N ASP A 118 6.42 -15.43 -10.22
CA ASP A 118 6.26 -16.81 -9.73
C ASP A 118 7.17 -17.09 -8.52
N VAL A 119 8.42 -16.60 -8.56
CA VAL A 119 9.36 -16.68 -7.42
C VAL A 119 8.88 -15.82 -6.26
N LEU A 120 8.26 -14.67 -6.53
CA LEU A 120 7.73 -13.78 -5.51
C LEU A 120 6.58 -14.44 -4.75
N ILE A 121 5.55 -14.89 -5.48
CA ILE A 121 4.33 -15.49 -4.93
C ILE A 121 4.69 -16.73 -4.09
N ALA A 122 5.61 -17.58 -4.57
CA ALA A 122 6.01 -18.80 -3.88
C ALA A 122 6.67 -18.55 -2.51
N GLY A 123 7.18 -17.33 -2.26
CA GLY A 123 7.89 -16.94 -1.04
C GLY A 123 7.26 -15.78 -0.27
N THR A 124 6.01 -15.40 -0.58
CA THR A 124 5.28 -14.32 0.11
C THR A 124 4.15 -14.82 0.98
N SER A 125 3.82 -14.07 2.03
CA SER A 125 2.55 -14.25 2.73
C SER A 125 1.37 -13.93 1.79
N ILE A 126 0.16 -14.38 2.15
CA ILE A 126 -1.06 -14.06 1.39
C ILE A 126 -1.26 -12.54 1.30
N ALA A 127 -1.01 -11.83 2.39
CA ALA A 127 -1.08 -10.37 2.47
C ALA A 127 -0.11 -9.68 1.51
N ASP A 128 1.15 -10.13 1.49
CA ASP A 128 2.15 -9.64 0.57
C ASP A 128 1.76 -9.92 -0.89
N SER A 129 1.28 -11.13 -1.20
CA SER A 129 0.80 -11.49 -2.54
C SER A 129 -0.33 -10.58 -3.00
N LEU A 130 -1.29 -10.29 -2.12
CA LEU A 130 -2.41 -9.42 -2.39
C LEU A 130 -1.95 -7.99 -2.75
N LEU A 131 -1.06 -7.41 -1.95
CA LEU A 131 -0.51 -6.08 -2.19
C LEU A 131 0.24 -6.05 -3.52
N LEU A 132 1.10 -7.04 -3.76
CA LEU A 132 1.90 -7.17 -4.98
C LEU A 132 1.02 -7.33 -6.22
N GLU A 133 -0.04 -8.13 -6.17
CA GLU A 133 -1.00 -8.30 -7.26
C GLU A 133 -1.67 -6.99 -7.68
N GLU A 134 -2.07 -6.15 -6.71
CA GLU A 134 -2.82 -4.93 -7.01
C GLU A 134 -1.92 -3.77 -7.48
N ILE A 135 -0.67 -3.70 -7.01
CA ILE A 135 0.30 -2.66 -7.41
C ILE A 135 1.18 -3.05 -8.60
N SER A 136 1.13 -4.32 -9.04
CA SER A 136 1.97 -4.82 -10.14
C SER A 136 1.17 -5.09 -11.42
N GLN A 137 1.89 -5.11 -12.55
CA GLN A 137 1.46 -5.62 -13.84
C GLN A 137 2.44 -6.71 -14.27
N VAL A 138 1.93 -7.87 -14.67
CA VAL A 138 2.76 -8.97 -15.14
C VAL A 138 2.87 -8.91 -16.66
N VAL A 139 4.10 -8.96 -17.18
CA VAL A 139 4.38 -9.04 -18.62
C VAL A 139 5.11 -10.33 -18.97
N GLU A 140 4.85 -10.87 -20.16
CA GLU A 140 5.43 -12.14 -20.63
C GLU A 140 6.86 -12.01 -21.17
N TYR A 141 7.40 -10.80 -21.32
CA TYR A 141 8.71 -10.56 -21.94
C TYR A 141 9.71 -9.91 -20.97
N CYS A 142 11.00 -10.22 -21.14
CA CYS A 142 12.10 -9.56 -20.43
C CYS A 142 12.17 -8.07 -20.80
N PHE A 143 12.52 -7.23 -19.83
CA PHE A 143 12.91 -5.85 -20.08
C PHE A 143 14.22 -5.88 -20.88
N SER A 144 14.18 -5.40 -22.12
CA SER A 144 15.30 -5.35 -23.06
C SER A 144 16.14 -4.10 -22.89
#